data_AF-A0A1Y5SRX7-F1
#
_entry.id   AF-A0A1Y5SRX7-F1
#
_cell.length_a   1.000
_cell.length_b   1.000
_cell.length_c   1.000
_cell.angle_alpha   90.00
_cell.angle_beta   90.00
_cell.angle_gamma   90.00
#
_symmetry.space_group_name_H-M   'P 1'
#
loop_
_entity.id
_entity.type
_entity.pdbx_description
1 polymer ?
#
loop_
_entity_poly.entity_id
_entity_poly.type
_entity_poly.pdbx_seq_one_letter_code
_entity_poly.pdbx_strand_id
1 'polypeptide(L)'
;MVRGLARGSARGRGAAARSGRTATGRGCTERPGDGFAQEITGTLAGEPLSLRVSARFGGAVESIRWRGREFLNIYDHGRQISYAWHLDGWGECLNPTEPGSAWDNFRQSSTTELLEVCSDAPGRLSTRARPAWWLRPGETGFCDRGAETALNDGPLTDQLFEKTVEIGYAGIEGVIAFDATITLMSDHASLQAEMPTGYLTGAFTAHHTYDPQSGRLERPASQPLVPPWTSVHWSGLPPILATEDGQFAMGAYTDAPILGYEMLAYDVPNPFDHTNKWNMILRHEPAPAGTYRHRSFVIVGTLESVQAAMSRLYRLHPTDFDPPEGYVDVADCEQIAGWAWDPKAPDTPMQIEIYDVTDSARRLVHDGPADRLRLDLVPVLDDDGRHGYRIWTYQAIDRAGPRRLSVEVRNSVDGLPNTVLSSGDLTLECQ
;
A
#
# COMPACT_ATOMS: atom_id res chain seq x y z
N MET A 1 -1.21 -50.32 -69.72
CA MET A 1 -0.98 -49.41 -70.87
C MET A 1 -1.14 -47.97 -70.39
N VAL A 2 -0.07 -47.19 -70.53
CA VAL A 2 -0.02 -45.72 -70.72
C VAL A 2 -0.40 -44.76 -69.56
N ARG A 3 0.67 -44.11 -69.01
CA ARG A 3 0.94 -42.67 -68.66
C ARG A 3 -0.16 -41.86 -67.91
N GLY A 4 0.08 -40.99 -66.93
CA GLY A 4 1.25 -40.20 -66.48
C GLY A 4 0.88 -38.69 -66.39
N LEU A 5 1.39 -37.98 -65.35
CA LEU A 5 1.44 -36.50 -65.12
C LEU A 5 0.17 -35.81 -64.56
N ALA A 6 0.18 -34.69 -63.81
CA ALA A 6 1.12 -33.97 -62.92
C ALA A 6 0.35 -32.77 -62.28
N ARG A 7 0.81 -32.32 -61.11
CA ARG A 7 0.59 -31.08 -60.30
C ARG A 7 -0.23 -29.89 -60.86
N GLY A 8 -0.95 -29.20 -59.95
CA GLY A 8 -1.29 -27.77 -60.08
C GLY A 8 -2.18 -27.21 -58.95
N SER A 9 -1.69 -26.23 -58.20
CA SER A 9 -2.36 -25.51 -57.09
C SER A 9 -3.30 -24.39 -57.57
N ALA A 10 -4.35 -24.02 -56.79
CA ALA A 10 -4.67 -22.62 -56.45
C ALA A 10 -5.91 -22.46 -55.53
N ARG A 11 -5.66 -21.92 -54.34
CA ARG A 11 -6.34 -20.81 -53.64
C ARG A 11 -7.87 -20.62 -53.79
N GLY A 12 -8.60 -20.87 -52.70
CA GLY A 12 -9.88 -20.23 -52.37
C GLY A 12 -9.75 -19.41 -51.08
N ARG A 13 -10.19 -18.15 -51.13
CA ARG A 13 -9.90 -17.07 -50.17
C ARG A 13 -10.71 -17.21 -48.88
N GLY A 14 -10.03 -17.38 -47.75
CA GLY A 14 -10.60 -17.11 -46.42
C GLY A 14 -10.45 -15.63 -46.08
N ALA A 15 -11.56 -14.97 -45.75
CA ALA A 15 -11.59 -13.60 -45.28
C ALA A 15 -10.91 -13.52 -43.89
N ALA A 16 -9.74 -12.92 -43.84
CA ALA A 16 -9.09 -12.55 -42.59
C ALA A 16 -9.81 -11.34 -42.00
N ALA A 17 -10.40 -11.50 -40.82
CA ALA A 17 -10.79 -10.38 -39.96
C ALA A 17 -9.52 -9.58 -39.65
N ARG A 18 -9.44 -8.36 -40.20
CA ARG A 18 -8.42 -7.39 -39.85
C ARG A 18 -8.70 -6.91 -38.42
N SER A 19 -7.88 -7.35 -37.47
CA SER A 19 -7.76 -6.70 -36.17
C SER A 19 -7.32 -5.25 -36.41
N GLY A 20 -8.18 -4.30 -36.02
CA GLY A 20 -7.86 -2.88 -36.05
C GLY A 20 -6.71 -2.57 -35.10
N ARG A 21 -5.49 -2.48 -35.64
CA ARG A 21 -4.40 -1.76 -35.00
C ARG A 21 -4.58 -0.29 -35.31
N THR A 22 -5.25 0.44 -34.44
CA THR A 22 -5.01 1.87 -34.26
C THR A 22 -3.93 2.01 -33.21
N ALA A 23 -2.69 1.79 -33.62
CA ALA A 23 -1.53 2.22 -32.85
C ALA A 23 -1.41 3.73 -33.04
N THR A 24 -2.02 4.51 -32.15
CA THR A 24 -1.54 5.86 -31.86
C THR A 24 -0.18 5.69 -31.16
N GLY A 25 0.83 6.43 -31.62
CA GLY A 25 2.24 6.11 -31.35
C GLY A 25 2.60 6.07 -29.85
N ARG A 26 3.58 5.19 -29.53
CA ARG A 26 4.21 4.92 -28.21
C ARG A 26 3.53 3.85 -27.35
N GLY A 27 3.79 2.57 -27.61
CA GLY A 27 3.72 1.50 -26.59
C GLY A 27 2.41 1.26 -25.81
N CYS A 28 1.32 1.97 -26.13
CA CYS A 28 0.07 1.97 -25.37
C CYS A 28 -1.05 1.25 -26.10
N THR A 29 -1.94 0.63 -25.33
CA THR A 29 -3.19 0.04 -25.76
C THR A 29 -4.32 0.70 -24.98
N GLU A 30 -5.15 1.48 -25.66
CA GLU A 30 -6.35 2.08 -25.09
C GLU A 30 -7.48 1.04 -25.00
N ARG A 31 -8.20 1.03 -23.87
CA ARG A 31 -9.37 0.19 -23.60
C ARG A 31 -9.18 -1.26 -24.09
N PRO A 32 -8.13 -1.95 -23.61
CA PRO A 32 -7.86 -3.33 -24.00
C PRO A 32 -9.07 -4.23 -23.74
N GLY A 33 -9.40 -5.12 -24.68
CA GLY A 33 -10.46 -6.10 -24.49
C GLY A 33 -10.07 -7.22 -23.52
N ASP A 34 -11.06 -7.99 -23.03
CA ASP A 34 -10.93 -8.98 -21.95
C ASP A 34 -9.76 -9.97 -22.08
N GLY A 35 -9.39 -10.36 -23.31
CA GLY A 35 -8.27 -11.28 -23.57
C GLY A 35 -6.88 -10.64 -23.54
N PHE A 36 -6.78 -9.35 -23.30
CA PHE A 36 -5.51 -8.62 -23.29
C PHE A 36 -4.68 -8.97 -22.06
N ALA A 37 -3.37 -9.08 -22.27
CA ALA A 37 -2.39 -9.11 -21.21
C ALA A 37 -1.06 -8.55 -21.69
N GLN A 38 -0.29 -8.01 -20.74
CA GLN A 38 1.03 -7.46 -20.98
C GLN A 38 2.00 -8.03 -19.94
N GLU A 39 3.14 -8.52 -20.42
CA GLU A 39 4.24 -8.98 -19.57
C GLU A 39 5.41 -8.01 -19.69
N ILE A 40 6.08 -7.75 -18.57
CA ILE A 40 7.37 -7.09 -18.49
C ILE A 40 8.38 -8.02 -17.84
N THR A 41 9.65 -7.81 -18.15
CA THR A 41 10.74 -8.68 -17.70
C THR A 41 11.92 -7.86 -17.19
N GLY A 42 12.58 -8.38 -16.17
CA GLY A 42 13.86 -7.92 -15.68
C GLY A 42 14.75 -9.10 -15.29
N THR A 43 15.76 -8.84 -14.48
CA THR A 43 16.73 -9.87 -14.05
C THR A 43 16.89 -9.82 -12.54
N LEU A 44 17.00 -11.01 -11.94
CA LEU A 44 17.30 -11.21 -10.53
C LEU A 44 18.29 -12.37 -10.41
N ALA A 45 19.48 -12.09 -9.88
CA ALA A 45 20.58 -13.05 -9.76
C ALA A 45 20.91 -13.76 -11.10
N GLY A 46 20.90 -13.00 -12.20
CA GLY A 46 21.16 -13.51 -13.56
C GLY A 46 20.00 -14.29 -14.21
N GLU A 47 18.91 -14.54 -13.48
CA GLU A 47 17.74 -15.27 -13.97
C GLU A 47 16.60 -14.31 -14.35
N PRO A 48 15.75 -14.65 -15.34
CA PRO A 48 14.59 -13.83 -15.68
C PRO A 48 13.61 -13.72 -14.51
N LEU A 49 13.21 -12.48 -14.22
CA LEU A 49 12.06 -12.15 -13.38
C LEU A 49 10.98 -11.58 -14.30
N SER A 50 9.82 -12.22 -14.40
CA SER A 50 8.70 -11.73 -15.20
C SER A 50 7.52 -11.31 -14.33
N LEU A 51 6.82 -10.28 -14.78
CA LEU A 51 5.60 -9.76 -14.18
C LEU A 51 4.55 -9.54 -15.26
N ARG A 52 3.31 -9.96 -15.00
CA ARG A 52 2.22 -9.85 -15.98
C ARG A 52 0.99 -9.19 -15.39
N VAL A 53 0.35 -8.33 -16.19
CA VAL A 53 -0.97 -7.73 -15.93
C VAL A 53 -1.95 -8.15 -17.03
N SER A 54 -3.25 -8.15 -16.74
CA SER A 54 -4.28 -8.47 -17.73
C SER A 54 -5.56 -7.64 -17.56
N ALA A 55 -6.35 -7.58 -18.64
CA ALA A 55 -7.69 -7.00 -18.61
C ALA A 55 -8.66 -7.85 -17.77
N ARG A 56 -8.41 -9.16 -17.65
CA ARG A 56 -9.17 -10.05 -16.76
C ARG A 56 -9.23 -9.51 -15.34
N PHE A 57 -8.14 -8.93 -14.83
CA PHE A 57 -8.09 -8.39 -13.47
C PHE A 57 -7.92 -6.86 -13.46
N GLY A 58 -8.53 -6.14 -14.40
CA GLY A 58 -8.57 -4.67 -14.35
C GLY A 58 -7.21 -3.96 -14.39
N GLY A 59 -6.14 -4.66 -14.81
CA GLY A 59 -4.76 -4.16 -14.77
C GLY A 59 -3.96 -4.58 -13.53
N ALA A 60 -4.56 -5.26 -12.56
CA ALA A 60 -3.87 -5.88 -11.43
C ALA A 60 -2.78 -6.86 -11.89
N VAL A 61 -1.75 -7.07 -11.08
CA VAL A 61 -0.66 -7.99 -11.40
C VAL A 61 -1.14 -9.42 -11.12
N GLU A 62 -1.22 -10.22 -12.18
CA GLU A 62 -1.73 -11.60 -12.12
C GLU A 62 -0.63 -12.67 -12.09
N SER A 63 0.63 -12.30 -12.30
CA SER A 63 1.74 -13.25 -12.22
C SER A 63 3.04 -12.54 -11.89
N ILE A 64 3.83 -13.18 -11.03
CA ILE A 64 5.25 -12.88 -10.82
C ILE A 64 5.99 -14.21 -10.85
N ARG A 65 6.96 -14.35 -11.76
CA ARG A 65 7.73 -15.59 -11.90
C ARG A 65 9.22 -15.36 -11.83
N TRP A 66 9.89 -16.20 -11.06
CA TRP A 66 11.34 -16.27 -10.99
C TRP A 66 11.79 -17.71 -10.77
N ARG A 67 12.86 -18.14 -11.46
CA ARG A 67 13.35 -19.53 -11.45
C ARG A 67 12.25 -20.57 -11.72
N GLY A 68 11.32 -20.23 -12.60
CA GLY A 68 10.19 -21.08 -12.99
C GLY A 68 9.08 -21.25 -11.95
N ARG A 69 9.16 -20.58 -10.78
CA ARG A 69 8.11 -20.61 -9.76
C ARG A 69 7.17 -19.41 -9.92
N GLU A 70 5.88 -19.68 -9.88
CA GLU A 70 4.82 -18.67 -9.73
C GLU A 70 4.68 -18.29 -8.25
N PHE A 71 4.62 -16.99 -7.98
CA PHE A 71 4.47 -16.47 -6.63
C PHE A 71 3.00 -16.27 -6.25
N LEU A 72 2.18 -15.85 -7.20
CA LEU A 72 0.81 -15.38 -6.92
C LEU A 72 -0.24 -16.48 -7.05
N ASN A 73 -1.22 -16.45 -6.15
CA ASN A 73 -2.44 -17.26 -6.24
C ASN A 73 -3.53 -16.42 -6.91
N ILE A 74 -3.92 -16.70 -8.14
CA ILE A 74 -4.97 -15.95 -8.86
C ILE A 74 -6.30 -16.72 -8.97
N TYR A 75 -6.65 -17.45 -7.93
CA TYR A 75 -7.84 -18.31 -7.90
C TYR A 75 -9.11 -17.55 -8.30
N ASP A 76 -9.34 -16.37 -7.73
CA ASP A 76 -10.46 -15.48 -7.96
C ASP A 76 -10.01 -14.02 -8.20
N HIS A 77 -10.95 -13.16 -8.56
CA HIS A 77 -10.77 -11.71 -8.52
C HIS A 77 -10.60 -11.26 -7.07
N GLY A 78 -9.52 -10.52 -6.82
CA GLY A 78 -9.15 -10.08 -5.48
C GLY A 78 -7.88 -10.73 -4.97
N ARG A 79 -7.42 -11.85 -5.56
CA ARG A 79 -6.13 -12.47 -5.20
C ARG A 79 -5.02 -12.15 -6.21
N GLN A 80 -4.65 -10.89 -6.31
CA GLN A 80 -3.59 -10.42 -7.20
C GLN A 80 -2.54 -9.64 -6.40
N ILE A 81 -1.53 -9.04 -7.04
CA ILE A 81 -0.96 -7.82 -6.46
C ILE A 81 -1.79 -6.65 -6.94
N SER A 82 -2.57 -6.08 -6.02
CA SER A 82 -3.66 -5.16 -6.36
C SER A 82 -3.96 -4.13 -5.29
N TYR A 83 -4.78 -3.17 -5.67
CA TYR A 83 -5.20 -2.05 -4.86
C TYR A 83 -6.70 -2.12 -4.59
N ALA A 84 -7.09 -1.83 -3.35
CA ALA A 84 -8.48 -1.67 -2.94
C ALA A 84 -8.54 -0.62 -1.83
N TRP A 85 -9.63 0.13 -1.73
CA TRP A 85 -9.78 1.11 -0.66
C TRP A 85 -11.23 1.28 -0.28
N HIS A 86 -11.51 1.58 0.97
CA HIS A 86 -12.85 1.94 1.42
C HIS A 86 -12.90 3.41 1.79
N LEU A 87 -14.07 3.99 1.58
CA LEU A 87 -14.34 5.41 1.79
C LEU A 87 -15.30 5.58 2.97
N ASP A 88 -15.10 6.66 3.72
CA ASP A 88 -16.00 7.13 4.79
C ASP A 88 -16.25 6.11 5.92
N GLY A 89 -15.42 5.08 6.00
CA GLY A 89 -15.49 4.00 6.99
C GLY A 89 -16.69 3.07 6.83
N TRP A 90 -17.13 2.77 5.60
CA TRP A 90 -18.25 1.86 5.32
C TRP A 90 -17.85 0.41 5.00
N GLY A 91 -16.56 0.07 5.08
CA GLY A 91 -16.08 -1.27 4.72
C GLY A 91 -16.37 -1.61 3.26
N GLU A 92 -16.76 -2.86 2.99
CA GLU A 92 -17.06 -3.35 1.63
C GLU A 92 -18.22 -2.61 0.92
N CYS A 93 -19.09 -1.95 1.68
CA CYS A 93 -20.25 -1.24 1.15
C CYS A 93 -19.90 0.04 0.36
N LEU A 94 -18.67 0.55 0.49
CA LEU A 94 -18.17 1.69 -0.29
C LEU A 94 -16.68 1.50 -0.60
N ASN A 95 -16.38 0.42 -1.33
CA ASN A 95 -15.01 -0.08 -1.54
C ASN A 95 -14.66 -0.24 -3.03
N PRO A 96 -13.93 0.70 -3.67
CA PRO A 96 -13.39 0.48 -5.00
C PRO A 96 -12.25 -0.55 -5.00
N THR A 97 -12.20 -1.36 -6.06
CA THR A 97 -11.28 -2.51 -6.17
C THR A 97 -10.68 -2.58 -7.58
N GLU A 98 -9.35 -2.65 -7.67
CA GLU A 98 -8.66 -2.74 -8.95
C GLU A 98 -8.99 -4.05 -9.72
N PRO A 99 -8.95 -5.25 -9.11
CA PRO A 99 -9.12 -6.48 -9.87
C PRO A 99 -10.52 -6.69 -10.45
N GLY A 100 -11.52 -6.00 -9.90
CA GLY A 100 -12.93 -6.20 -10.18
C GLY A 100 -13.73 -6.44 -8.91
N SER A 101 -15.01 -6.72 -9.09
CA SER A 101 -16.01 -6.88 -8.03
C SER A 101 -16.14 -8.32 -7.52
N ALA A 102 -16.82 -8.50 -6.38
CA ALA A 102 -17.18 -9.82 -5.85
C ALA A 102 -17.98 -10.67 -6.86
N TRP A 103 -18.79 -10.01 -7.71
CA TRP A 103 -19.54 -10.68 -8.77
C TRP A 103 -18.65 -11.31 -9.86
N ASP A 104 -17.45 -10.75 -10.04
CA ASP A 104 -16.53 -11.24 -11.05
C ASP A 104 -15.99 -12.61 -10.65
N ASN A 105 -15.69 -12.82 -9.37
CA ASN A 105 -15.35 -14.12 -8.78
C ASN A 105 -14.33 -14.92 -9.64
N PHE A 106 -14.79 -15.90 -10.43
CA PHE A 106 -13.94 -16.74 -11.30
C PHE A 106 -14.01 -16.37 -12.81
N ARG A 107 -14.66 -15.27 -13.16
CA ARG A 107 -14.88 -14.86 -14.54
C ARG A 107 -13.55 -14.53 -15.23
N GLN A 108 -13.62 -14.48 -16.56
CA GLN A 108 -12.49 -14.16 -17.43
C GLN A 108 -12.48 -12.68 -17.84
N SER A 109 -13.39 -11.89 -17.30
CA SER A 109 -13.54 -10.46 -17.53
C SER A 109 -13.75 -9.77 -16.19
N SER A 110 -13.32 -8.51 -16.10
CA SER A 110 -13.49 -7.68 -14.91
C SER A 110 -14.67 -6.73 -15.06
N THR A 111 -15.32 -6.42 -13.95
CA THR A 111 -16.19 -5.25 -13.84
C THR A 111 -15.34 -3.97 -13.84
N THR A 112 -14.09 -4.00 -13.35
CA THR A 112 -13.16 -2.87 -13.46
C THR A 112 -12.86 -2.59 -14.93
N GLU A 113 -12.98 -1.33 -15.31
CA GLU A 113 -12.73 -0.90 -16.67
C GLU A 113 -11.26 -0.48 -16.81
N LEU A 114 -10.46 -1.34 -17.45
CA LEU A 114 -9.08 -1.01 -17.81
C LEU A 114 -9.09 -0.03 -18.99
N LEU A 115 -8.70 1.22 -18.73
CA LEU A 115 -8.77 2.32 -19.69
C LEU A 115 -7.54 2.38 -20.59
N GLU A 116 -6.38 2.01 -20.08
CA GLU A 116 -5.12 2.06 -20.82
C GLU A 116 -4.06 1.15 -20.20
N VAL A 117 -3.23 0.53 -21.05
CA VAL A 117 -1.97 -0.10 -20.65
C VAL A 117 -0.86 0.36 -21.57
N CYS A 118 0.22 0.90 -21.00
CA CYS A 118 1.40 1.31 -21.72
C CYS A 118 2.61 0.50 -21.27
N SER A 119 3.49 0.14 -22.19
CA SER A 119 4.84 -0.34 -21.87
C SER A 119 5.84 0.43 -22.72
N ASP A 120 6.66 1.23 -22.04
CA ASP A 120 7.65 2.11 -22.66
C ASP A 120 9.09 1.56 -22.54
N ALA A 121 9.31 0.55 -21.69
CA ALA A 121 10.56 -0.20 -21.58
C ALA A 121 10.32 -1.67 -21.21
N PRO A 122 11.27 -2.60 -21.47
CA PRO A 122 11.06 -4.03 -21.23
C PRO A 122 10.68 -4.41 -19.79
N GLY A 123 11.16 -3.65 -18.80
CA GLY A 123 10.90 -3.86 -17.38
C GLY A 123 9.88 -2.89 -16.80
N ARG A 124 9.14 -2.13 -17.62
CA ARG A 124 8.25 -1.07 -17.15
C ARG A 124 6.91 -1.07 -17.88
N LEU A 125 5.84 -0.94 -17.12
CA LEU A 125 4.50 -0.71 -17.66
C LEU A 125 3.73 0.28 -16.79
N SER A 126 2.71 0.92 -17.35
CA SER A 126 1.72 1.69 -16.62
C SER A 126 0.30 1.28 -17.01
N THR A 127 -0.62 1.37 -16.06
CA THR A 127 -2.04 1.11 -16.29
C THR A 127 -2.87 2.28 -15.78
N ARG A 128 -3.99 2.54 -16.46
CA ARG A 128 -5.03 3.43 -15.98
C ARG A 128 -6.37 2.70 -16.01
N ALA A 129 -7.12 2.75 -14.93
CA ALA A 129 -8.39 2.05 -14.78
C ALA A 129 -9.44 2.92 -14.09
N ARG A 130 -10.70 2.58 -14.33
CA ARG A 130 -11.84 3.01 -13.52
C ARG A 130 -12.28 1.79 -12.71
N PRO A 131 -11.95 1.71 -11.41
CA PRO A 131 -12.21 0.55 -10.59
C PRO A 131 -13.70 0.19 -10.50
N ALA A 132 -13.98 -1.09 -10.22
CA ALA A 132 -15.30 -1.53 -9.81
C ALA A 132 -15.54 -1.21 -8.33
N TRP A 133 -16.81 -1.06 -7.94
CA TRP A 133 -17.17 -1.27 -6.54
C TRP A 133 -17.13 -2.77 -6.23
N TRP A 134 -16.63 -3.14 -5.05
CA TRP A 134 -16.57 -4.53 -4.63
C TRP A 134 -17.96 -5.18 -4.62
N LEU A 135 -18.92 -4.51 -4.00
CA LEU A 135 -20.34 -4.88 -3.98
C LEU A 135 -21.13 -4.04 -4.98
N ARG A 136 -22.04 -4.67 -5.72
CA ARG A 136 -22.99 -3.99 -6.61
C ARG A 136 -24.17 -3.39 -5.84
N PRO A 137 -24.95 -2.47 -6.44
CA PRO A 137 -26.12 -1.90 -5.77
C PRO A 137 -27.06 -2.97 -5.24
N GLY A 138 -27.33 -2.93 -3.93
CA GLY A 138 -28.19 -3.87 -3.22
C GLY A 138 -27.54 -5.19 -2.79
N GLU A 139 -26.26 -5.45 -3.09
CA GLU A 139 -25.54 -6.60 -2.55
C GLU A 139 -25.10 -6.36 -1.09
N THR A 140 -25.05 -7.43 -0.30
CA THR A 140 -24.63 -7.43 1.11
C THR A 140 -23.20 -7.93 1.25
N GLY A 141 -22.44 -7.45 2.22
CA GLY A 141 -21.08 -7.91 2.50
C GLY A 141 -20.59 -7.50 3.89
N PHE A 142 -19.26 -7.45 4.08
CA PHE A 142 -18.63 -6.98 5.32
C PHE A 142 -18.68 -5.46 5.40
N CYS A 143 -19.87 -4.96 5.71
CA CYS A 143 -20.15 -3.53 5.80
C CYS A 143 -20.05 -3.04 7.24
N ASP A 144 -19.55 -1.82 7.38
CA ASP A 144 -19.39 -1.15 8.66
C ASP A 144 -20.51 -0.16 8.94
N ARG A 145 -20.53 0.38 10.17
CA ARG A 145 -21.42 1.47 10.60
C ARG A 145 -22.93 1.19 10.40
N GLY A 146 -23.30 -0.09 10.39
CA GLY A 146 -24.69 -0.54 10.30
C GLY A 146 -25.30 -0.49 8.90
N ALA A 147 -24.50 -0.34 7.85
CA ALA A 147 -24.99 -0.50 6.48
C ALA A 147 -25.27 -1.99 6.20
N GLU A 148 -26.43 -2.30 5.63
CA GLU A 148 -26.81 -3.68 5.27
C GLU A 148 -26.40 -4.04 3.84
N THR A 149 -26.38 -3.05 2.93
CA THR A 149 -26.08 -3.23 1.50
C THR A 149 -25.20 -2.12 0.96
N ALA A 150 -24.57 -2.38 -0.18
CA ALA A 150 -23.73 -1.43 -0.90
C ALA A 150 -24.38 -0.04 -1.07
N LEU A 151 -23.57 1.01 -0.94
CA LEU A 151 -24.01 2.42 -0.97
C LEU A 151 -23.83 3.08 -2.35
N ASN A 152 -23.37 2.32 -3.34
CA ASN A 152 -23.14 2.81 -4.71
C ASN A 152 -24.39 2.71 -5.59
N ASP A 153 -24.44 3.55 -6.62
CA ASP A 153 -25.55 3.61 -7.59
C ASP A 153 -25.32 2.75 -8.86
N GLY A 154 -24.13 2.18 -9.02
CA GLY A 154 -23.73 1.41 -10.19
C GLY A 154 -22.48 0.58 -9.94
N PRO A 155 -22.02 -0.23 -10.92
CA PRO A 155 -20.94 -1.18 -10.73
C PRO A 155 -19.53 -0.56 -10.74
N LEU A 156 -19.38 0.68 -11.22
CA LEU A 156 -18.10 1.37 -11.37
C LEU A 156 -18.08 2.62 -10.48
N THR A 157 -16.93 2.91 -9.89
CA THR A 157 -16.67 4.21 -9.25
C THR A 157 -16.44 5.29 -10.30
N ASP A 158 -16.60 6.55 -9.94
CA ASP A 158 -16.19 7.72 -10.73
C ASP A 158 -14.70 8.04 -10.60
N GLN A 159 -14.02 7.40 -9.65
CA GLN A 159 -12.60 7.57 -9.35
C GLN A 159 -11.72 6.96 -10.43
N LEU A 160 -10.50 7.50 -10.53
CA LEU A 160 -9.46 6.97 -11.40
C LEU A 160 -8.34 6.35 -10.58
N PHE A 161 -7.84 5.23 -11.09
CA PHE A 161 -6.66 4.57 -10.57
C PHE A 161 -5.60 4.47 -11.65
N GLU A 162 -4.39 4.93 -11.33
CA GLU A 162 -3.22 4.84 -12.18
C GLU A 162 -2.10 4.16 -11.42
N LYS A 163 -1.35 3.28 -12.09
CA LYS A 163 -0.09 2.78 -11.53
C LYS A 163 0.98 2.66 -12.60
N THR A 164 2.23 2.86 -12.18
CA THR A 164 3.42 2.44 -12.92
C THR A 164 4.09 1.32 -12.14
N VAL A 165 4.47 0.26 -12.83
CA VAL A 165 5.21 -0.88 -12.29
C VAL A 165 6.54 -0.99 -13.01
N GLU A 166 7.63 -1.05 -12.25
CA GLU A 166 8.99 -1.14 -12.80
C GLU A 166 9.80 -2.22 -12.07
N ILE A 167 10.35 -3.17 -12.83
CA ILE A 167 11.28 -4.18 -12.31
C ILE A 167 12.67 -3.57 -12.23
N GLY A 168 13.18 -3.47 -11.00
CA GLY A 168 14.43 -2.83 -10.65
C GLY A 168 14.21 -1.49 -9.99
N TYR A 169 15.02 -1.18 -8.96
CA TYR A 169 14.97 0.11 -8.30
C TYR A 169 16.34 0.46 -7.71
N ALA A 170 16.90 1.62 -8.06
CA ALA A 170 18.16 2.14 -7.50
C ALA A 170 19.33 1.13 -7.51
N GLY A 171 19.41 0.25 -8.51
CA GLY A 171 20.42 -0.81 -8.59
C GLY A 171 20.30 -1.89 -7.51
N ILE A 172 19.12 -2.03 -6.88
CA ILE A 172 18.76 -3.11 -5.99
C ILE A 172 18.02 -4.17 -6.81
N GLU A 173 18.63 -5.35 -6.95
CA GLU A 173 17.99 -6.47 -7.64
C GLU A 173 16.79 -6.99 -6.84
N GLY A 174 15.81 -7.57 -7.55
CA GLY A 174 14.63 -8.19 -6.95
C GLY A 174 13.58 -7.21 -6.45
N VAL A 175 13.86 -5.91 -6.47
CA VAL A 175 12.88 -4.87 -6.12
C VAL A 175 12.03 -4.53 -7.34
N ILE A 176 10.72 -4.56 -7.16
CA ILE A 176 9.72 -4.09 -8.13
C ILE A 176 9.06 -2.85 -7.51
N ALA A 177 9.26 -1.70 -8.14
CA ALA A 177 8.67 -0.45 -7.70
C ALA A 177 7.25 -0.31 -8.25
N PHE A 178 6.34 0.13 -7.39
CA PHE A 178 4.97 0.45 -7.72
C PHE A 178 4.69 1.90 -7.34
N ASP A 179 4.47 2.73 -8.34
CA ASP A 179 4.02 4.11 -8.19
C ASP A 179 2.52 4.16 -8.46
N ALA A 180 1.71 4.22 -7.42
CA ALA A 180 0.25 4.19 -7.51
C ALA A 180 -0.36 5.57 -7.25
N THR A 181 -1.47 5.85 -7.91
CA THR A 181 -2.20 7.11 -7.81
C THR A 181 -3.70 6.85 -7.80
N ILE A 182 -4.37 7.26 -6.72
CA ILE A 182 -5.83 7.32 -6.64
C ILE A 182 -6.25 8.78 -6.88
N THR A 183 -7.23 9.00 -7.75
CA THR A 183 -7.85 10.31 -7.93
C THR A 183 -9.30 10.27 -7.46
N LEU A 184 -9.57 10.97 -6.36
CA LEU A 184 -10.91 11.18 -5.81
C LEU A 184 -11.58 12.35 -6.52
N MET A 185 -12.81 12.14 -6.99
CA MET A 185 -13.59 13.14 -7.72
C MET A 185 -14.46 14.02 -6.79
N SER A 186 -14.60 13.61 -5.53
CA SER A 186 -15.38 14.27 -4.48
C SER A 186 -14.68 14.17 -3.13
N ASP A 187 -15.05 15.05 -2.20
CA ASP A 187 -14.57 15.00 -0.83
C ASP A 187 -15.14 13.78 -0.11
N HIS A 188 -14.29 13.10 0.65
CA HIS A 188 -14.63 12.01 1.56
C HIS A 188 -14.13 12.32 2.97
N ALA A 189 -14.85 11.83 3.97
CA ALA A 189 -14.45 11.88 5.36
C ALA A 189 -13.16 11.07 5.59
N SER A 190 -12.99 9.93 4.90
CA SER A 190 -11.75 9.15 4.97
C SER A 190 -11.53 8.31 3.72
N LEU A 191 -10.26 7.98 3.46
CA LEU A 191 -9.81 6.98 2.51
C LEU A 191 -8.85 6.07 3.24
N GLN A 192 -9.21 4.78 3.38
CA GLN A 192 -8.29 3.77 3.88
C GLN A 192 -8.08 2.72 2.80
N ALA A 193 -6.82 2.48 2.47
CA ALA A 193 -6.46 1.74 1.27
C ALA A 193 -5.46 0.62 1.56
N GLU A 194 -5.68 -0.53 0.94
CA GLU A 194 -4.71 -1.59 0.77
C GLU A 194 -3.89 -1.31 -0.50
N MET A 195 -2.62 -0.88 -0.35
CA MET A 195 -1.84 -0.32 -1.47
C MET A 195 -0.35 -0.71 -1.48
N PRO A 196 0.03 -1.75 -2.25
CA PRO A 196 -0.81 -2.86 -2.67
C PRO A 196 -0.99 -3.91 -1.56
N THR A 197 -1.85 -4.88 -1.87
CA THR A 197 -1.90 -6.19 -1.25
C THR A 197 -1.22 -7.21 -2.16
N GLY A 198 -0.61 -8.27 -1.60
CA GLY A 198 -0.09 -9.41 -2.36
C GLY A 198 -0.60 -10.76 -1.85
N TYR A 199 -1.26 -11.53 -2.73
CA TYR A 199 -1.76 -12.88 -2.44
C TYR A 199 -0.84 -13.94 -3.04
N LEU A 200 -0.08 -14.63 -2.18
CA LEU A 200 0.89 -15.63 -2.58
C LEU A 200 0.29 -17.03 -2.53
N THR A 201 0.82 -17.93 -3.36
CA THR A 201 0.46 -19.36 -3.33
C THR A 201 0.66 -19.97 -1.94
N GLY A 202 -0.07 -21.05 -1.65
CA GLY A 202 0.01 -21.78 -0.37
C GLY A 202 1.39 -22.39 -0.07
N ALA A 203 2.37 -22.28 -0.96
CA ALA A 203 3.75 -22.70 -0.70
C ALA A 203 4.55 -21.72 0.18
N PHE A 204 4.08 -20.47 0.33
CA PHE A 204 4.76 -19.43 1.11
C PHE A 204 4.21 -19.38 2.55
N THR A 205 4.58 -20.37 3.35
CA THR A 205 4.05 -20.56 4.72
C THR A 205 4.90 -19.94 5.82
N ALA A 206 6.15 -19.58 5.54
CA ALA A 206 7.03 -18.97 6.53
C ALA A 206 6.75 -17.47 6.59
N HIS A 207 6.07 -17.03 7.66
CA HIS A 207 5.80 -15.62 7.95
C HIS A 207 6.99 -14.98 8.68
N HIS A 208 7.40 -13.82 8.20
CA HIS A 208 8.47 -13.02 8.77
C HIS A 208 8.07 -11.55 8.81
N THR A 209 8.57 -10.82 9.79
CA THR A 209 8.67 -9.36 9.76
C THR A 209 10.14 -8.95 9.66
N TYR A 210 10.41 -7.83 9.02
CA TYR A 210 11.73 -7.25 8.90
C TYR A 210 11.78 -5.98 9.75
N ASP A 211 12.66 -5.94 10.74
CA ASP A 211 12.98 -4.74 11.50
C ASP A 211 14.04 -3.92 10.72
N PRO A 212 13.69 -2.75 10.19
CA PRO A 212 14.60 -1.97 9.35
C PRO A 212 15.71 -1.27 10.13
N GLN A 213 15.52 -1.06 11.42
CA GLN A 213 16.50 -0.44 12.31
C GLN A 213 17.61 -1.42 12.67
N SER A 214 17.26 -2.63 13.13
CA SER A 214 18.26 -3.67 13.44
C SER A 214 18.72 -4.45 12.22
N GLY A 215 17.95 -4.39 11.12
CA GLY A 215 18.16 -5.19 9.93
C GLY A 215 17.83 -6.67 10.13
N ARG A 216 17.12 -7.05 11.20
CA ARG A 216 16.85 -8.43 11.57
C ARG A 216 15.47 -8.89 11.10
N LEU A 217 15.36 -10.20 10.89
CA LEU A 217 14.07 -10.85 10.69
C LEU A 217 13.54 -11.38 12.01
N GLU A 218 12.26 -11.18 12.24
CA GLU A 218 11.51 -11.82 13.29
C GLU A 218 10.50 -12.78 12.67
N ARG A 219 10.23 -13.89 13.36
CA ARG A 219 9.14 -14.79 12.98
C ARG A 219 8.01 -14.57 13.97
N PRO A 220 6.91 -13.90 13.57
CA PRO A 220 5.75 -13.80 14.45
C PRO A 220 5.24 -15.20 14.78
N ALA A 221 4.72 -15.38 15.99
CA ALA A 221 4.11 -16.64 16.38
C ALA A 221 2.91 -16.94 15.46
N SER A 222 2.89 -18.13 14.87
CA SER A 222 1.76 -18.56 14.05
C SER A 222 0.50 -18.65 14.90
N GLN A 223 -0.57 -18.00 14.48
CA GLN A 223 -1.88 -18.13 15.12
C GLN A 223 -2.60 -19.40 14.62
N PRO A 224 -3.45 -20.03 15.44
CA PRO A 224 -4.28 -21.14 14.99
C PRO A 224 -5.18 -20.70 13.83
N LEU A 225 -5.17 -21.46 12.73
CA LEU A 225 -6.09 -21.21 11.62
C LEU A 225 -7.54 -21.47 12.03
N VAL A 226 -8.34 -20.41 12.01
CA VAL A 226 -9.80 -20.40 12.11
C VAL A 226 -10.35 -20.21 10.69
N PRO A 227 -11.05 -21.19 10.11
CA PRO A 227 -11.62 -21.03 8.78
C PRO A 227 -12.68 -19.91 8.70
N PRO A 228 -12.79 -19.20 7.57
CA PRO A 228 -12.04 -19.41 6.33
C PRO A 228 -10.70 -18.66 6.28
N TRP A 229 -10.39 -17.81 7.26
CA TRP A 229 -9.14 -17.06 7.32
C TRP A 229 -8.77 -16.64 8.74
N THR A 230 -7.48 -16.41 8.98
CA THR A 230 -6.95 -15.92 10.24
C THR A 230 -5.98 -14.78 10.00
N SER A 231 -6.17 -13.68 10.72
CA SER A 231 -5.14 -12.63 10.82
C SER A 231 -3.98 -13.23 11.60
N VAL A 232 -2.87 -13.47 10.91
CA VAL A 232 -1.68 -14.08 11.49
C VAL A 232 -0.92 -13.03 12.29
N HIS A 233 -0.85 -11.79 11.77
CA HIS A 233 -0.07 -10.73 12.36
C HIS A 233 -0.51 -9.35 11.86
N TRP A 234 -0.59 -8.38 12.78
CA TRP A 234 -0.63 -6.94 12.50
C TRP A 234 0.60 -6.30 13.11
N SER A 235 1.31 -5.46 12.36
CA SER A 235 2.51 -4.78 12.85
C SER A 235 2.86 -3.55 12.02
N GLY A 236 3.61 -2.62 12.62
CA GLY A 236 4.28 -1.56 11.87
C GLY A 236 5.42 -2.10 10.99
N LEU A 237 5.95 -3.30 11.24
CA LEU A 237 7.12 -3.81 10.54
C LEU A 237 6.79 -4.44 9.17
N PRO A 238 7.61 -4.18 8.12
CA PRO A 238 7.50 -4.79 6.80
C PRO A 238 7.40 -6.33 6.81
N PRO A 239 6.40 -6.94 6.14
CA PRO A 239 6.21 -8.37 6.11
C PRO A 239 7.02 -9.03 4.99
N ILE A 240 7.43 -10.28 5.23
CA ILE A 240 7.99 -11.18 4.23
C ILE A 240 7.29 -12.53 4.36
N LEU A 241 6.79 -13.03 3.23
CA LEU A 241 6.30 -14.39 3.11
C LEU A 241 7.33 -15.21 2.33
N ALA A 242 7.73 -16.35 2.87
CA ALA A 242 8.73 -17.23 2.27
C ALA A 242 8.30 -18.70 2.23
N THR A 243 8.92 -19.47 1.35
CA THR A 243 8.96 -20.93 1.50
C THR A 243 9.76 -21.30 2.74
N GLU A 244 9.45 -22.44 3.36
CA GLU A 244 10.15 -22.88 4.59
C GLU A 244 11.67 -22.99 4.43
N ASP A 245 12.14 -23.35 3.23
CA ASP A 245 13.56 -23.45 2.88
C ASP A 245 14.21 -22.09 2.53
N GLY A 246 13.44 -20.99 2.56
CA GLY A 246 13.88 -19.63 2.25
C GLY A 246 14.33 -19.42 0.81
N GLN A 247 14.11 -20.38 -0.10
CA GLN A 247 14.57 -20.26 -1.50
C GLN A 247 13.72 -19.31 -2.33
N PHE A 248 12.46 -19.09 -1.91
CA PHE A 248 11.56 -18.12 -2.51
C PHE A 248 10.91 -17.30 -1.41
N ALA A 249 11.05 -15.99 -1.51
CA ALA A 249 10.47 -15.04 -0.59
C ALA A 249 9.96 -13.83 -1.37
N MET A 250 8.88 -13.26 -0.87
CA MET A 250 8.35 -11.98 -1.32
C MET A 250 8.01 -11.13 -0.11
N GLY A 251 8.56 -9.91 -0.08
CA GLY A 251 8.27 -8.94 0.97
C GLY A 251 7.69 -7.64 0.41
N ALA A 252 7.13 -6.84 1.31
CA ALA A 252 6.51 -5.57 1.02
C ALA A 252 7.21 -4.44 1.79
N TYR A 253 7.43 -3.30 1.15
CA TYR A 253 8.05 -2.12 1.74
C TYR A 253 7.45 -0.86 1.11
N THR A 254 7.46 0.28 1.81
CA THR A 254 6.93 1.56 1.31
C THR A 254 7.93 2.69 1.54
N ASP A 255 7.86 3.76 0.74
CA ASP A 255 8.72 4.94 0.94
C ASP A 255 8.13 5.99 1.89
N ALA A 256 6.95 5.75 2.43
CA ALA A 256 6.27 6.65 3.36
C ALA A 256 5.63 5.88 4.53
N PRO A 257 5.44 6.51 5.70
CA PRO A 257 4.69 5.88 6.80
C PRO A 257 3.30 5.43 6.36
N ILE A 258 2.87 4.29 6.89
CA ILE A 258 1.54 3.70 6.66
C ILE A 258 0.91 3.35 8.01
N LEU A 259 -0.40 3.09 8.04
CA LEU A 259 -1.11 2.68 9.26
C LEU A 259 -0.58 1.36 9.81
N GLY A 260 -0.17 0.46 8.92
CA GLY A 260 0.48 -0.78 9.30
C GLY A 260 0.50 -1.80 8.17
N TYR A 261 1.08 -2.94 8.48
CA TYR A 261 1.07 -4.14 7.67
C TYR A 261 0.24 -5.21 8.35
N GLU A 262 -0.43 -6.02 7.56
CA GLU A 262 -1.08 -7.23 8.05
C GLU A 262 -0.67 -8.44 7.21
N MET A 263 -0.61 -9.59 7.86
CA MET A 263 -0.45 -10.90 7.24
C MET A 263 -1.67 -11.76 7.56
N LEU A 264 -2.28 -12.33 6.54
CA LEU A 264 -3.42 -13.23 6.65
C LEU A 264 -3.12 -14.57 6.01
N ALA A 265 -3.68 -15.64 6.58
CA ALA A 265 -3.69 -16.96 5.98
C ALA A 265 -5.14 -17.37 5.70
N TYR A 266 -5.40 -17.82 4.48
CA TYR A 266 -6.72 -18.30 4.06
C TYR A 266 -6.69 -19.82 3.93
N ASP A 267 -7.62 -20.46 4.63
CA ASP A 267 -7.87 -21.90 4.56
C ASP A 267 -9.13 -22.12 3.73
N VAL A 268 -8.94 -22.57 2.50
CA VAL A 268 -10.03 -22.81 1.55
C VAL A 268 -10.11 -24.30 1.23
N PRO A 269 -11.30 -24.85 0.89
CA PRO A 269 -11.50 -26.29 0.82
C PRO A 269 -10.54 -27.05 -0.10
N ASN A 270 -10.01 -26.40 -1.13
CA ASN A 270 -9.00 -26.96 -2.01
C ASN A 270 -7.60 -26.47 -1.60
N PRO A 271 -6.69 -27.36 -1.15
CA PRO A 271 -5.33 -27.00 -0.77
C PRO A 271 -4.52 -26.28 -1.85
N PHE A 272 -4.82 -26.52 -3.13
CA PHE A 272 -4.15 -25.82 -4.23
C PHE A 272 -4.53 -24.34 -4.32
N ASP A 273 -5.66 -23.96 -3.72
CA ASP A 273 -6.17 -22.60 -3.71
C ASP A 273 -5.83 -21.88 -2.39
N HIS A 274 -5.07 -22.51 -1.48
CA HIS A 274 -4.57 -21.86 -0.27
C HIS A 274 -3.73 -20.64 -0.63
N THR A 275 -3.87 -19.58 0.16
CA THR A 275 -3.15 -18.33 -0.04
C THR A 275 -2.69 -17.75 1.28
N ASN A 276 -1.48 -17.22 1.28
CA ASN A 276 -0.99 -16.33 2.33
C ASN A 276 -0.91 -14.93 1.74
N LYS A 277 -1.42 -13.95 2.47
CA LYS A 277 -1.53 -12.56 2.06
C LYS A 277 -0.66 -11.70 2.97
N TRP A 278 -0.03 -10.69 2.39
CA TRP A 278 0.33 -9.48 3.11
C TRP A 278 -0.42 -8.28 2.50
N ASN A 279 -0.73 -7.26 3.30
CA ASN A 279 -1.28 -5.98 2.84
C ASN A 279 -0.51 -4.80 3.47
N MET A 280 -0.38 -3.72 2.70
CA MET A 280 0.08 -2.40 3.15
C MET A 280 -1.13 -1.50 3.33
N ILE A 281 -1.37 -1.01 4.55
CA ILE A 281 -2.60 -0.26 4.86
C ILE A 281 -2.24 1.19 5.12
N LEU A 282 -2.78 2.09 4.31
CA LEU A 282 -2.66 3.54 4.49
C LEU A 282 -4.02 4.18 4.78
N ARG A 283 -4.00 5.33 5.46
CA ARG A 283 -5.22 6.08 5.78
C ARG A 283 -5.00 7.58 5.58
N HIS A 284 -5.98 8.22 4.95
CA HIS A 284 -6.13 9.66 4.88
C HIS A 284 -7.46 10.05 5.52
N GLU A 285 -7.42 10.98 6.47
CA GLU A 285 -8.59 11.49 7.18
C GLU A 285 -8.30 12.93 7.63
N PRO A 286 -8.96 13.96 7.05
CA PRO A 286 -9.93 13.87 5.97
C PRO A 286 -9.33 13.44 4.62
N ALA A 287 -10.18 13.01 3.68
CA ALA A 287 -9.79 12.65 2.32
C ALA A 287 -10.53 13.54 1.28
N PRO A 288 -10.17 14.83 1.13
CA PRO A 288 -10.76 15.72 0.13
C PRO A 288 -10.52 15.24 -1.31
N ALA A 289 -11.31 15.76 -2.26
CA ALA A 289 -11.12 15.53 -3.68
C ALA A 289 -9.70 15.89 -4.11
N GLY A 290 -9.09 15.05 -4.95
CA GLY A 290 -7.70 15.24 -5.35
C GLY A 290 -6.96 13.93 -5.58
N THR A 291 -5.64 14.05 -5.63
CA THR A 291 -4.74 12.96 -6.04
C THR A 291 -3.92 12.47 -4.85
N TYR A 292 -3.98 11.18 -4.57
CA TYR A 292 -3.25 10.48 -3.53
C TYR A 292 -2.21 9.58 -4.18
N ARG A 293 -0.93 9.88 -3.94
CA ARG A 293 0.19 9.14 -4.52
C ARG A 293 0.88 8.33 -3.46
N HIS A 294 1.18 7.08 -3.77
CA HIS A 294 1.90 6.19 -2.88
C HIS A 294 2.90 5.38 -3.67
N ARG A 295 4.16 5.37 -3.22
CA ARG A 295 5.18 4.47 -3.76
C ARG A 295 5.40 3.33 -2.79
N SER A 296 5.39 2.13 -3.35
CA SER A 296 5.63 0.90 -2.62
C SER A 296 6.55 0.00 -3.42
N PHE A 297 7.05 -1.02 -2.75
CA PHE A 297 8.02 -1.96 -3.29
C PHE A 297 7.59 -3.36 -2.95
N VAL A 298 7.58 -4.23 -3.96
CA VAL A 298 7.51 -5.67 -3.79
C VAL A 298 8.89 -6.23 -4.06
N ILE A 299 9.44 -6.97 -3.10
CA ILE A 299 10.80 -7.48 -3.16
C ILE A 299 10.74 -9.00 -3.33
N VAL A 300 11.33 -9.53 -4.39
CA VAL A 300 11.33 -10.95 -4.76
C VAL A 300 12.75 -11.51 -4.70
N GLY A 301 12.92 -12.73 -4.16
CA GLY A 301 14.20 -13.44 -4.20
C GLY A 301 14.26 -14.61 -3.22
N THR A 302 15.46 -14.91 -2.71
CA THR A 302 15.60 -15.74 -1.50
C THR A 302 15.29 -14.91 -0.27
N LEU A 303 14.99 -15.54 0.86
CA LEU A 303 14.76 -14.83 2.13
C LEU A 303 15.93 -13.89 2.49
N GLU A 304 17.16 -14.37 2.30
CA GLU A 304 18.38 -13.60 2.53
C GLU A 304 18.49 -12.39 1.58
N SER A 305 18.23 -12.57 0.27
CA SER A 305 18.30 -11.45 -0.67
C SER A 305 17.19 -10.44 -0.46
N VAL A 306 15.98 -10.89 -0.07
CA VAL A 306 14.86 -10.01 0.27
C VAL A 306 15.21 -9.15 1.49
N GLN A 307 15.73 -9.75 2.55
CA GLN A 307 16.19 -9.02 3.74
C GLN A 307 17.26 -7.98 3.38
N ALA A 308 18.28 -8.37 2.62
CA ALA A 308 19.34 -7.47 2.20
C ALA A 308 18.83 -6.31 1.31
N ALA A 309 17.87 -6.58 0.43
CA ALA A 309 17.24 -5.56 -0.40
C ALA A 309 16.40 -4.59 0.44
N MET A 310 15.64 -5.06 1.43
CA MET A 310 14.90 -4.21 2.36
C MET A 310 15.84 -3.31 3.18
N SER A 311 17.00 -3.81 3.64
CA SER A 311 18.01 -2.95 4.29
C SER A 311 18.57 -1.86 3.38
N ARG A 312 18.66 -2.13 2.06
CA ARG A 312 19.06 -1.12 1.08
C ARG A 312 17.94 -0.12 0.81
N LEU A 313 16.70 -0.56 0.74
CA LEU A 313 15.53 0.31 0.59
C LEU A 313 15.38 1.25 1.79
N TYR A 314 15.50 0.76 3.01
CA TYR A 314 15.46 1.59 4.22
C TYR A 314 16.51 2.70 4.23
N ARG A 315 17.72 2.44 3.72
CA ARG A 315 18.74 3.50 3.58
C ARG A 315 18.39 4.57 2.55
N LEU A 316 17.58 4.25 1.54
CA LEU A 316 17.14 5.21 0.52
C LEU A 316 15.87 5.93 0.93
N HIS A 317 14.98 5.20 1.59
CA HIS A 317 13.64 5.62 2.02
C HIS A 317 13.45 5.20 3.47
N PRO A 318 14.08 5.92 4.41
CA PRO A 318 13.81 5.68 5.81
C PRO A 318 12.33 5.96 6.03
N THR A 319 11.66 5.06 6.72
CA THR A 319 10.28 5.22 7.17
C THR A 319 10.23 4.89 8.65
N ASP A 320 9.37 5.60 9.39
CA ASP A 320 9.16 5.27 10.79
C ASP A 320 8.03 4.25 10.88
N PHE A 321 8.38 3.05 11.32
CA PHE A 321 7.43 1.95 11.53
C PHE A 321 6.86 1.95 12.93
N ASP A 322 7.42 2.75 13.83
CA ASP A 322 6.94 2.95 15.19
C ASP A 322 7.17 4.43 15.57
N PRO A 323 6.45 5.38 14.91
CA PRO A 323 6.71 6.81 15.05
C PRO A 323 6.56 7.27 16.50
N PRO A 324 7.32 8.31 16.91
CA PRO A 324 7.11 8.89 18.22
C PRO A 324 5.66 9.33 18.39
N GLU A 325 5.10 9.00 19.55
CA GLU A 325 3.72 9.24 19.92
C GLU A 325 3.64 10.39 20.93
N GLY A 326 2.43 10.94 21.08
CA GLY A 326 2.15 11.89 22.14
C GLY A 326 0.83 12.62 21.97
N TYR A 327 0.52 13.44 22.97
CA TYR A 327 -0.76 14.14 23.06
C TYR A 327 -0.54 15.58 23.54
N VAL A 328 -1.33 16.51 23.00
CA VAL A 328 -1.48 17.87 23.55
C VAL A 328 -2.63 17.85 24.57
N ASP A 329 -2.29 17.76 25.86
CA ASP A 329 -3.29 17.71 26.94
C ASP A 329 -4.00 19.05 27.12
N VAL A 330 -3.26 20.15 26.94
CA VAL A 330 -3.77 21.52 27.09
C VAL A 330 -3.06 22.46 26.12
N ALA A 331 -3.85 23.29 25.47
CA ALA A 331 -3.38 24.40 24.66
C ALA A 331 -4.29 25.60 24.93
N ASP A 332 -3.75 26.58 25.65
CA ASP A 332 -4.42 27.84 25.97
C ASP A 332 -3.41 29.00 25.92
N CYS A 333 -3.79 30.19 26.40
CA CYS A 333 -2.91 31.35 26.36
C CYS A 333 -1.86 31.41 27.48
N GLU A 334 -1.91 30.48 28.43
CA GLU A 334 -0.87 30.32 29.43
C GLU A 334 0.16 29.30 28.94
N GLN A 335 -0.26 28.12 28.53
CA GLN A 335 0.63 27.01 28.19
C GLN A 335 0.13 26.12 27.04
N ILE A 336 1.11 25.50 26.39
CA ILE A 336 0.95 24.35 25.52
C ILE A 336 1.72 23.22 26.19
N ALA A 337 1.00 22.20 26.67
CA ALA A 337 1.58 21.13 27.46
C ALA A 337 0.96 19.77 27.14
N GLY A 338 1.74 18.74 27.38
CA GLY A 338 1.37 17.38 26.99
C GLY A 338 2.46 16.38 27.33
N TRP A 339 2.49 15.30 26.57
CA TRP A 339 3.57 14.32 26.60
C TRP A 339 3.96 13.85 25.20
N ALA A 340 5.19 13.38 25.05
CA ALA A 340 5.64 12.68 23.86
C ALA A 340 6.71 11.64 24.22
N TRP A 341 6.69 10.51 23.52
CA TRP A 341 7.53 9.35 23.78
C TRP A 341 7.89 8.67 22.46
N ASP A 342 9.08 8.07 22.40
CA ASP A 342 9.46 7.24 21.27
C ASP A 342 9.84 5.84 21.78
N PRO A 343 9.14 4.77 21.36
CA PRO A 343 9.50 3.38 21.72
C PRO A 343 10.92 3.01 21.29
N LYS A 344 11.49 3.70 20.28
CA LYS A 344 12.85 3.50 19.80
C LYS A 344 13.91 4.16 20.69
N ALA A 345 13.49 5.08 21.56
CA ALA A 345 14.35 5.81 22.48
C ALA A 345 13.66 6.01 23.85
N PRO A 346 13.26 4.93 24.55
CA PRO A 346 12.31 5.00 25.67
C PRO A 346 12.85 5.78 26.87
N ASP A 347 14.17 5.82 27.06
CA ASP A 347 14.82 6.57 28.15
C ASP A 347 15.35 7.96 27.72
N THR A 348 15.00 8.43 26.51
CA THR A 348 15.50 9.69 25.95
C THR A 348 14.39 10.74 25.89
N PRO A 349 14.56 11.91 26.53
CA PRO A 349 13.61 13.00 26.39
C PRO A 349 13.42 13.42 24.93
N MET A 350 12.18 13.36 24.45
CA MET A 350 11.83 13.73 23.10
C MET A 350 11.83 15.24 22.91
N GLN A 351 12.19 15.72 21.72
CA GLN A 351 12.18 17.15 21.41
C GLN A 351 10.84 17.54 20.79
N ILE A 352 10.13 18.48 21.43
CA ILE A 352 8.91 19.09 20.89
C ILE A 352 9.26 20.29 20.05
N GLU A 353 8.55 20.48 18.94
CA GLU A 353 8.65 21.61 18.04
C GLU A 353 7.25 22.18 17.76
N ILE A 354 7.09 23.49 17.89
CA ILE A 354 5.84 24.20 17.60
C ILE A 354 6.04 25.03 16.34
N TYR A 355 5.23 24.75 15.33
CA TYR A 355 5.22 25.46 14.06
C TYR A 355 4.00 26.38 13.96
N ASP A 356 4.23 27.63 13.56
CA ASP A 356 3.19 28.57 13.12
C ASP A 356 2.88 28.30 11.64
N VAL A 357 1.63 27.94 11.39
CA VAL A 357 1.06 27.58 10.08
C VAL A 357 -0.16 28.46 9.75
N THR A 358 -0.24 29.66 10.35
CA THR A 358 -1.31 30.63 10.05
C THR A 358 -1.33 31.01 8.57
N ASP A 359 -0.15 31.27 7.99
CA ASP A 359 0.01 31.63 6.59
C ASP A 359 0.51 30.41 5.79
N SER A 360 0.72 30.57 4.47
CA SER A 360 1.27 29.51 3.62
C SER A 360 2.72 29.14 3.95
N ALA A 361 3.44 29.96 4.72
CA ALA A 361 4.80 29.70 5.16
C ALA A 361 4.80 29.08 6.56
N ARG A 362 5.27 27.83 6.65
CA ARG A 362 5.49 27.11 7.90
C ARG A 362 6.75 27.64 8.60
N ARG A 363 6.64 28.05 9.87
CA ARG A 363 7.76 28.59 10.65
C ARG A 363 7.85 27.96 12.03
N LEU A 364 9.02 27.42 12.40
CA LEU A 364 9.29 27.01 13.77
C LEU A 364 9.27 28.24 14.69
N VAL A 365 8.37 28.26 15.68
CA VAL A 365 8.23 29.36 16.64
C VAL A 365 8.77 29.03 18.02
N HIS A 366 8.79 27.75 18.40
CA HIS A 366 9.40 27.30 19.64
C HIS A 366 9.77 25.83 19.60
N ASP A 367 10.67 25.42 20.50
CA ASP A 367 11.02 24.02 20.74
C ASP A 367 11.33 23.81 22.22
N GLY A 368 11.11 22.61 22.75
CA GLY A 368 11.52 22.25 24.11
C GLY A 368 11.47 20.74 24.39
N PRO A 369 12.21 20.24 25.40
CA PRO A 369 12.25 18.83 25.71
C PRO A 369 10.98 18.37 26.44
N ALA A 370 10.59 17.12 26.19
CA ALA A 370 9.63 16.35 26.93
C ALA A 370 10.37 15.52 28.00
N ASP A 371 10.84 16.18 29.08
CA ASP A 371 11.70 15.61 30.13
C ASP A 371 11.05 15.58 31.52
N ARG A 372 9.77 15.99 31.59
CA ARG A 372 9.05 16.14 32.85
C ARG A 372 8.38 14.85 33.25
N LEU A 373 8.38 14.58 34.55
CA LEU A 373 7.76 13.39 35.11
C LEU A 373 6.23 13.38 34.91
N ARG A 374 5.75 12.29 34.32
CA ARG A 374 4.35 11.89 34.17
C ARG A 374 4.17 10.54 34.85
N LEU A 375 3.80 10.59 36.13
CA LEU A 375 3.62 9.38 36.96
C LEU A 375 2.54 8.43 36.41
N ASP A 376 1.60 8.97 35.65
CA ASP A 376 0.57 8.20 34.94
C ASP A 376 1.12 7.38 33.78
N LEU A 377 2.25 7.77 33.19
CA LEU A 377 2.89 7.05 32.08
C LEU A 377 3.83 5.92 32.54
N VAL A 378 4.41 6.03 33.74
CA VAL A 378 5.31 5.00 34.32
C VAL A 378 4.72 3.57 34.22
N PRO A 379 3.49 3.29 34.69
CA PRO A 379 2.94 1.93 34.59
C PRO A 379 2.50 1.55 33.17
N VAL A 380 2.37 2.51 32.25
CA VAL A 380 1.91 2.28 30.87
C VAL A 380 3.09 1.94 29.95
N LEU A 381 4.20 2.66 30.11
CA LEU A 381 5.40 2.54 29.28
C LEU A 381 6.48 1.65 29.90
N ASP A 382 6.31 1.27 31.18
CA ASP A 382 7.29 0.50 31.97
C ASP A 382 8.69 1.16 32.01
N ASP A 383 8.72 2.48 32.15
CA ASP A 383 9.94 3.30 32.17
C ASP A 383 9.95 4.37 33.29
N ASP A 384 10.85 5.36 33.22
CA ASP A 384 11.02 6.38 34.26
C ASP A 384 9.94 7.48 34.26
N GLY A 385 9.03 7.45 33.27
CA GLY A 385 7.90 8.36 33.11
C GLY A 385 8.26 9.79 32.72
N ARG A 386 9.50 10.09 32.32
CA ARG A 386 9.95 11.46 32.00
C ARG A 386 9.64 11.88 30.56
N HIS A 387 8.35 11.96 30.24
CA HIS A 387 7.86 12.20 28.86
C HIS A 387 6.98 13.44 28.73
N GLY A 388 6.82 14.22 29.79
CA GLY A 388 5.98 15.42 29.80
C GLY A 388 6.71 16.65 29.28
N TYR A 389 6.00 17.53 28.55
CA TYR A 389 6.49 18.85 28.18
C TYR A 389 5.53 19.95 28.64
N ARG A 390 6.05 21.17 28.78
CA ARG A 390 5.24 22.40 28.92
C ARG A 390 6.03 23.56 28.37
N ILE A 391 5.45 24.19 27.37
CA ILE A 391 5.92 25.39 26.72
C ILE A 391 4.95 26.51 27.10
N TRP A 392 5.46 27.67 27.49
CA TRP A 392 4.57 28.80 27.76
C TRP A 392 4.11 29.41 26.44
N THR A 393 2.81 29.68 26.29
CA THR A 393 2.24 30.09 25.00
C THR A 393 2.83 31.40 24.49
N TYR A 394 3.21 32.31 25.39
CA TYR A 394 3.89 33.57 25.02
C TYR A 394 5.25 33.36 24.31
N GLN A 395 5.84 32.16 24.40
CA GLN A 395 7.09 31.83 23.70
C GLN A 395 6.85 31.43 22.24
N ALA A 396 5.66 30.91 21.92
CA ALA A 396 5.27 30.48 20.58
C ALA A 396 4.40 31.53 19.85
N ILE A 397 3.61 32.31 20.59
CA ILE A 397 2.73 33.37 20.07
C ILE A 397 3.24 34.72 20.58
N ASP A 398 3.88 35.49 19.68
CA ASP A 398 4.52 36.77 19.99
C ASP A 398 3.64 38.00 19.71
N ARG A 399 2.43 37.81 19.16
CA ARG A 399 1.52 38.87 18.69
C ARG A 399 0.06 38.47 18.82
N ALA A 400 -0.80 39.47 18.98
CA ALA A 400 -2.25 39.30 19.04
C ALA A 400 -2.85 38.81 17.72
N GLY A 401 -3.96 38.07 17.84
CA GLY A 401 -4.77 37.55 16.73
C GLY A 401 -4.76 36.02 16.65
N PRO A 402 -5.66 35.44 15.84
CA PRO A 402 -5.78 33.99 15.71
C PRO A 402 -4.53 33.38 15.05
N ARG A 403 -3.96 32.36 15.69
CA ARG A 403 -2.81 31.59 15.23
C ARG A 403 -3.17 30.13 15.02
N ARG A 404 -2.82 29.57 13.87
CA ARG A 404 -2.87 28.13 13.63
C ARG A 404 -1.49 27.57 13.92
N LEU A 405 -1.40 26.67 14.88
CA LEU A 405 -0.16 26.03 15.30
C LEU A 405 -0.22 24.53 15.02
N SER A 406 0.94 23.95 14.72
CA SER A 406 1.14 22.50 14.68
C SER A 406 2.19 22.13 15.72
N VAL A 407 1.80 21.33 16.71
CA VAL A 407 2.68 20.82 17.78
C VAL A 407 3.16 19.44 17.39
N GLU A 408 4.46 19.29 17.26
CA GLU A 408 5.07 18.08 16.72
C GLU A 408 6.20 17.58 17.62
N VAL A 409 6.45 16.28 17.57
CA VAL A 409 7.61 15.64 18.16
C VAL A 409 8.63 15.34 17.08
N ARG A 410 9.89 15.73 17.33
CA ARG A 410 11.01 15.41 16.44
C ARG A 410 11.22 13.92 16.41
N ASN A 411 11.39 13.37 15.22
CA ASN A 411 11.69 11.96 15.06
C ASN A 411 13.06 11.60 15.67
N SER A 412 13.15 10.50 16.41
CA SER A 412 14.43 10.02 16.96
C SER A 412 15.39 9.49 15.89
N VAL A 413 14.88 9.17 14.69
CA VAL A 413 15.66 8.73 13.54
C VAL A 413 15.90 9.92 12.60
N ASP A 414 17.18 10.25 12.41
CA ASP A 414 17.61 11.33 11.52
C ASP A 414 17.07 11.16 10.09
N GLY A 415 16.47 12.22 9.55
CA GLY A 415 15.95 12.28 8.18
C GLY A 415 14.47 11.90 8.03
N LEU A 416 13.83 11.39 9.09
CA LEU A 416 12.39 11.19 9.12
C LEU A 416 11.65 12.49 9.47
N PRO A 417 10.43 12.71 8.93
CA PRO A 417 9.62 13.84 9.33
C PRO A 417 9.22 13.74 10.81
N ASN A 418 9.04 14.89 11.43
CA ASN A 418 8.42 14.98 12.75
C ASN A 418 6.98 14.43 12.70
N THR A 419 6.51 13.95 13.85
CA THR A 419 5.13 13.47 14.01
C THR A 419 4.29 14.57 14.65
N VAL A 420 3.17 14.94 14.03
CA VAL A 420 2.18 15.82 14.67
C VAL A 420 1.57 15.08 15.85
N LEU A 421 1.59 15.69 17.03
CA LEU A 421 1.01 15.08 18.22
C LEU A 421 -0.52 14.97 18.07
N SER A 422 -1.12 14.01 18.78
CA SER A 422 -2.57 13.97 18.88
C SER A 422 -3.09 15.28 19.48
N SER A 423 -4.11 15.87 18.83
CA SER A 423 -4.59 17.24 19.13
C SER A 423 -3.56 18.35 18.88
N GLY A 424 -2.53 18.08 18.07
CA GLY A 424 -1.41 18.97 17.78
C GLY A 424 -1.70 20.10 16.80
N ASP A 425 -2.67 19.93 15.89
CA ASP A 425 -3.14 21.00 15.01
C ASP A 425 -4.23 21.80 15.72
N LEU A 426 -3.90 23.02 16.11
CA LEU A 426 -4.73 23.83 17.01
C LEU A 426 -4.80 25.29 16.58
N THR A 427 -5.89 25.97 16.95
CA THR A 427 -6.05 27.41 16.74
C THR A 427 -6.15 28.11 18.09
N LEU A 428 -5.25 29.06 18.35
CA LEU A 428 -5.24 29.88 19.56
C LEU A 428 -5.35 31.36 19.23
N GLU A 429 -6.13 32.09 19.99
CA GLU A 429 -6.20 33.55 19.93
C GLU A 429 -5.90 34.10 21.32
N CYS A 430 -4.69 34.61 21.49
CA CYS A 430 -4.21 35.18 22.74
C CYS A 430 -4.09 36.70 22.63
N GLN A 431 -4.45 37.39 23.71
CA GLN A 431 -4.53 38.86 23.75
C GLN A 431 -3.17 39.53 23.83
#